data_AF-K0TMC6-F1
#
_entry.id   AF-K0TMC6-F1
#
_cell.length_a   1.000
_cell.length_b   1.000
_cell.length_c   1.000
_cell.angle_alpha   90.00
_cell.angle_beta   90.00
_cell.angle_gamma   90.00
#
_symmetry.space_group_name_H-M   'P 1'
#
loop_
_entity.id
_entity.type
_entity.pdbx_description
1 polymer ?
#
loop_
_entity_poly.entity_id
_entity_poly.type
_entity_poly.pdbx_seq_one_letter_code
_entity_poly.pdbx_strand_id
1 'polypeptide(L)'
;MKTIGSLTALLCAFQSAAMVMGLSLCSSGRRRCRSAAPRVQCSTGTLPRGGAGTTTALFSSSSSTNGDSNVIIDAVVEGKTAGLARGDGEVGGGVKEPRQRKRDMFKQALKDLSTLSLLDYKWRSALFKKNEAERQEEAWMAAMMGEEPAYARPMDASGKFTHELIGRQRARRIAESDGELIRPKDLSRTDEAGPLSELERKAVQFLNDLSDSEVRRVQSGKLRPKDCEDRGPLGEAEAKAVLVLDKVVESEKTRMKQSRLSGQAVRPIDVPGPLGELERYVGDIIRSEKQRARDRDANEGKLVRPKDATLTSGLGEAERRAVEDWEMLKKEEKRRLFNLRRFISERRPMESDADSPIGVTEAFAVGLFRGPRLLAAVADRVKELMASEELGEKDKDFIRSLPPVQSKDLKDDQI
;
A
#
# COMPACT_ATOMS: atom_id res chain seq x y z
N MET A 1 51.49 -26.79 12.48
CA MET A 1 50.21 -27.08 13.18
C MET A 1 49.74 -25.88 14.02
N LYS A 2 49.48 -24.71 13.40
CA LYS A 2 49.00 -23.48 14.12
C LYS A 2 47.85 -22.73 13.40
N THR A 3 47.21 -23.34 12.39
CA THR A 3 46.21 -22.66 11.55
C THR A 3 44.76 -23.07 11.83
N ILE A 4 44.50 -23.99 12.76
CA ILE A 4 43.14 -24.50 13.05
C ILE A 4 42.36 -23.55 13.98
N GLY A 5 43.05 -22.67 14.73
CA GLY A 5 42.39 -21.75 15.68
C GLY A 5 41.65 -20.55 15.07
N SER A 6 41.91 -20.20 13.82
CA SER A 6 41.32 -19.01 13.17
C SER A 6 39.92 -19.29 12.59
N LEU A 7 39.67 -20.52 12.13
CA LEU A 7 38.40 -20.90 11.50
C LEU A 7 37.25 -21.02 12.51
N THR A 8 37.53 -21.40 13.76
CA THR A 8 36.52 -21.48 14.82
C THR A 8 36.04 -20.11 15.29
N ALA A 9 36.91 -19.09 15.27
CA ALA A 9 36.51 -17.72 15.62
C ALA A 9 35.60 -17.10 14.54
N LEU A 10 35.86 -17.38 13.26
CA LEU A 10 35.03 -16.92 12.14
C LEU A 10 33.64 -17.58 12.11
N LEU A 11 33.54 -18.85 12.49
CA LEU A 11 32.25 -19.56 12.59
C LEU A 11 31.38 -19.03 13.74
N CYS A 12 31.96 -18.65 14.89
CA CYS A 12 31.21 -18.02 15.99
C CYS A 12 30.70 -16.61 15.64
N ALA A 13 31.47 -15.83 14.86
CA ALA A 13 31.05 -14.51 14.40
C ALA A 13 29.85 -14.59 13.43
N PHE A 14 29.84 -15.58 12.53
CA PHE A 14 28.72 -15.78 11.60
C PHE A 14 27.43 -16.24 12.29
N GLN A 15 27.55 -17.08 13.33
CA GLN A 15 26.37 -17.59 14.05
C GLN A 15 25.70 -16.50 14.89
N SER A 16 26.46 -15.53 15.38
CA SER A 16 25.95 -14.37 16.12
C SER A 16 25.23 -13.37 15.19
N ALA A 17 25.73 -13.17 13.97
CA ALA A 17 25.08 -12.32 12.96
C ALA A 17 23.74 -12.89 12.46
N ALA A 18 23.61 -14.22 12.38
CA ALA A 18 22.36 -14.87 11.98
C ALA A 18 21.23 -14.74 13.02
N MET A 19 21.57 -14.66 14.33
CA MET A 19 20.59 -14.45 15.40
C MET A 19 19.99 -13.04 15.40
N VAL A 20 20.75 -12.01 15.00
CA VAL A 20 20.25 -10.62 14.92
C VAL A 20 19.28 -10.42 13.75
N MET A 21 19.36 -11.26 12.72
CA MET A 21 18.55 -11.17 11.49
C MET A 21 17.24 -11.98 11.53
N GLY A 22 16.87 -12.60 12.66
CA GLY A 22 15.54 -13.22 12.83
C GLY A 22 15.21 -14.37 11.88
N LEU A 23 16.22 -15.01 11.27
CA LEU A 23 16.02 -16.17 10.40
C LEU A 23 15.86 -17.44 11.23
N SER A 24 14.63 -17.67 11.71
CA SER A 24 14.20 -18.93 12.30
C SER A 24 14.13 -20.02 11.22
N LEU A 25 15.16 -20.88 11.15
CA LEU A 25 15.10 -22.15 10.42
C LEU A 25 14.15 -23.11 11.16
N CYS A 26 12.85 -23.04 10.84
CA CYS A 26 11.87 -24.02 11.28
C CYS A 26 12.14 -25.37 10.59
N SER A 27 12.67 -26.34 11.33
CA SER A 27 12.72 -27.73 10.91
C SER A 27 11.31 -28.32 10.86
N SER A 28 10.90 -28.75 9.68
CA SER A 28 9.60 -29.36 9.37
C SER A 28 9.44 -30.74 10.04
N GLY A 29 8.97 -30.77 11.29
CA GLY A 29 8.53 -31.99 11.97
C GLY A 29 7.10 -32.37 11.59
N ARG A 30 6.93 -33.28 10.63
CA ARG A 30 5.64 -33.94 10.34
C ARG A 30 5.20 -34.78 11.54
N ARG A 31 4.22 -34.32 12.32
CA ARG A 31 3.42 -35.19 13.20
C ARG A 31 2.07 -35.47 12.55
N ARG A 32 1.81 -36.76 12.31
CA ARG A 32 0.50 -37.30 11.93
C ARG A 32 -0.44 -37.17 13.12
N CYS A 33 -1.46 -36.33 13.02
CA CYS A 33 -2.61 -36.38 13.91
C CYS A 33 -3.71 -37.21 13.24
N ARG A 34 -3.99 -38.40 13.80
CA ARG A 34 -5.25 -39.11 13.59
C ARG A 34 -6.28 -38.45 14.51
N SER A 35 -7.25 -37.73 13.95
CA SER A 35 -8.43 -37.28 14.68
C SER A 35 -9.60 -38.19 14.34
N ALA A 36 -9.97 -39.03 15.31
CA ALA A 36 -11.27 -39.68 15.35
C ALA A 36 -12.32 -38.60 15.67
N ALA A 37 -13.37 -38.50 14.84
CA ALA A 37 -14.49 -37.60 15.07
C ALA A 37 -15.52 -38.28 16.00
N PRO A 38 -15.97 -37.63 17.08
CA PRO A 38 -17.12 -38.10 17.83
C PRO A 38 -18.43 -37.68 17.15
N ARG A 39 -19.37 -38.62 17.12
CA ARG A 39 -20.74 -38.50 16.63
C ARG A 39 -21.52 -37.60 17.60
N VAL A 40 -21.85 -36.37 17.20
CA VAL A 40 -22.75 -35.49 17.96
C VAL A 40 -24.19 -35.86 17.60
N GLN A 41 -24.93 -36.41 18.57
CA GLN A 41 -26.38 -36.54 18.51
C GLN A 41 -27.01 -35.18 18.87
N CYS A 42 -27.70 -34.57 17.92
CA CYS A 42 -28.55 -33.42 18.19
C CYS A 42 -29.95 -33.93 18.60
N SER A 43 -30.28 -33.80 19.88
CA SER A 43 -31.65 -33.94 20.38
C SER A 43 -32.48 -32.71 20.00
N THR A 44 -33.66 -32.97 19.46
CA THR A 44 -34.70 -31.99 19.14
C THR A 44 -35.29 -31.42 20.43
N GLY A 45 -34.92 -30.19 20.78
CA GLY A 45 -35.52 -29.42 21.86
C GLY A 45 -36.69 -28.57 21.35
N THR A 46 -37.90 -29.00 21.68
CA THR A 46 -39.15 -28.25 21.58
C THR A 46 -39.11 -27.08 22.56
N LEU A 47 -39.30 -25.84 22.10
CA LEU A 47 -39.49 -24.67 22.96
C LEU A 47 -40.91 -24.08 22.79
N PRO A 48 -41.55 -23.67 23.89
CA PRO A 48 -42.95 -23.25 23.90
C PRO A 48 -43.15 -21.80 23.46
N ARG A 49 -44.36 -21.58 22.92
CA ARG A 49 -45.02 -20.28 22.71
C ARG A 49 -45.13 -19.46 24.00
N GLY A 50 -44.85 -18.17 23.87
CA GLY A 50 -45.25 -17.09 24.77
C GLY A 50 -44.50 -15.83 24.32
N GLY A 51 -45.04 -14.62 24.27
CA GLY A 51 -46.32 -14.03 24.62
C GLY A 51 -46.16 -12.53 24.29
N ALA A 52 -47.26 -11.89 23.91
CA ALA A 52 -47.30 -10.47 23.56
C ALA A 52 -46.89 -9.56 24.74
N GLY A 53 -46.26 -8.42 24.43
CA GLY A 53 -45.89 -7.43 25.44
C GLY A 53 -45.29 -6.15 24.84
N THR A 54 -46.18 -5.20 24.54
CA THR A 54 -45.98 -3.79 24.23
C THR A 54 -45.15 -3.06 25.31
N THR A 55 -44.24 -2.16 24.92
CA THR A 55 -44.08 -0.81 25.51
C THR A 55 -43.01 -0.02 24.76
N THR A 56 -43.46 0.97 23.99
CA THR A 56 -42.69 2.12 23.51
C THR A 56 -42.40 3.07 24.68
N ALA A 57 -41.12 3.39 24.92
CA ALA A 57 -40.72 4.50 25.78
C ALA A 57 -40.07 5.59 24.92
N LEU A 58 -40.71 6.76 24.91
CA LEU A 58 -40.26 8.02 24.35
C LEU A 58 -39.03 8.52 25.13
N PHE A 59 -37.94 8.80 24.43
CA PHE A 59 -36.81 9.56 24.99
C PHE A 59 -36.85 10.97 24.38
N SER A 60 -37.34 11.91 25.17
CA SER A 60 -37.24 13.34 24.90
C SER A 60 -35.92 13.85 25.47
N SER A 61 -35.02 14.32 24.60
CA SER A 61 -33.81 15.04 25.00
C SER A 61 -33.83 16.43 24.37
N SER A 62 -33.91 17.40 25.26
CA SER A 62 -34.01 18.84 25.07
C SER A 62 -32.87 19.48 24.28
N SER A 63 -33.29 20.44 23.47
CA SER A 63 -32.51 21.50 22.81
C SER A 63 -31.65 22.32 23.78
N SER A 64 -30.39 22.56 23.39
CA SER A 64 -29.57 23.68 23.88
C SER A 64 -29.03 24.43 22.68
N THR A 65 -29.47 25.67 22.55
CA THR A 65 -29.11 26.66 21.53
C THR A 65 -27.77 27.34 21.82
N ASN A 66 -27.24 27.96 20.77
CA ASN A 66 -26.28 29.08 20.72
C ASN A 66 -24.80 28.74 20.56
N GLY A 67 -24.21 29.30 19.50
CA GLY A 67 -22.77 29.49 19.38
C GLY A 67 -22.29 29.66 17.96
N ASP A 68 -22.66 30.76 17.31
CA ASP A 68 -21.98 31.27 16.12
C ASP A 68 -20.48 31.47 16.38
N SER A 69 -19.64 30.88 15.53
CA SER A 69 -18.37 31.51 15.10
C SER A 69 -17.74 30.69 13.97
N ASN A 70 -18.03 31.11 12.74
CA ASN A 70 -16.97 31.13 11.71
C ASN A 70 -15.86 32.09 12.16
N VAL A 71 -14.65 31.92 11.62
CA VAL A 71 -13.57 32.92 11.41
C VAL A 71 -12.20 32.41 11.90
N ILE A 72 -11.31 32.18 10.91
CA ILE A 72 -9.83 32.24 10.95
C ILE A 72 -9.10 31.09 11.66
N ILE A 73 -8.64 30.11 10.87
CA ILE A 73 -7.37 29.43 11.13
C ILE A 73 -6.41 29.95 10.07
N ASP A 74 -5.86 31.13 10.33
CA ASP A 74 -4.63 31.55 9.71
C ASP A 74 -3.79 32.37 10.70
N ALA A 75 -2.50 32.03 10.68
CA ALA A 75 -1.37 32.74 11.25
C ALA A 75 -1.06 32.68 12.77
N VAL A 76 0.26 32.73 13.01
CA VAL A 76 0.98 33.06 14.25
C VAL A 76 1.30 31.89 15.21
N VAL A 77 2.17 31.02 14.71
CA VAL A 77 3.22 30.38 15.52
C VAL A 77 4.32 31.43 15.74
N GLU A 78 4.15 32.33 16.71
CA GLU A 78 5.27 33.10 17.26
C GLU A 78 5.13 33.26 18.78
N GLY A 79 6.17 32.79 19.48
CA GLY A 79 6.63 33.32 20.76
C GLY A 79 5.69 33.23 21.96
N LYS A 80 5.70 32.10 22.68
CA LYS A 80 5.40 32.08 24.13
C LYS A 80 6.05 30.92 24.88
N THR A 81 7.38 30.84 24.78
CA THR A 81 8.24 30.27 25.83
C THR A 81 8.66 31.39 26.79
N ALA A 82 7.75 31.84 27.65
CA ALA A 82 8.08 32.59 28.88
C ALA A 82 6.80 32.78 29.68
N GLY A 83 6.75 32.26 30.90
CA GLY A 83 5.72 32.61 31.88
C GLY A 83 4.65 31.55 32.13
N LEU A 84 5.04 30.39 32.66
CA LEU A 84 4.17 29.61 33.55
C LEU A 84 4.90 29.41 34.88
N ALA A 85 5.01 30.52 35.60
CA ALA A 85 5.19 30.55 37.05
C ALA A 85 3.98 31.29 37.63
N ARG A 86 3.52 30.82 38.80
CA ARG A 86 2.27 31.10 39.54
C ARG A 86 1.04 30.39 38.97
N GLY A 87 0.35 29.49 39.67
CA GLY A 87 0.38 29.15 41.08
C GLY A 87 -0.99 29.41 41.67
N ASP A 88 -1.65 28.34 42.08
CA ASP A 88 -2.69 28.24 43.11
C ASP A 88 -2.53 26.79 43.60
N GLY A 89 -2.28 26.51 44.88
CA GLY A 89 -3.18 26.81 45.97
C GLY A 89 -3.93 25.51 46.33
N GLU A 90 -3.73 25.05 47.57
CA GLU A 90 -4.51 24.01 48.27
C GLU A 90 -4.14 22.51 48.06
N VAL A 91 -3.15 22.09 48.84
CA VAL A 91 -3.30 21.17 49.98
C VAL A 91 -4.51 20.23 49.91
N GLY A 92 -4.31 19.09 49.25
CA GLY A 92 -5.14 17.90 49.39
C GLY A 92 -4.26 16.66 49.33
N GLY A 93 -3.66 16.30 50.46
CA GLY A 93 -2.75 15.16 50.62
C GLY A 93 -3.43 13.83 50.35
N GLY A 94 -3.52 13.45 49.08
CA GLY A 94 -3.80 12.09 48.64
C GLY A 94 -2.57 11.57 47.93
N VAL A 95 -1.96 10.52 48.47
CA VAL A 95 -0.85 9.75 47.85
C VAL A 95 -1.37 9.17 46.53
N LYS A 96 -1.38 9.97 45.46
CA LYS A 96 -1.73 9.51 44.11
C LYS A 96 -0.54 8.75 43.56
N GLU A 97 -0.83 7.49 43.26
CA GLU A 97 0.07 6.39 42.95
C GLU A 97 1.22 6.71 41.97
N PRO A 98 2.36 6.00 42.08
CA PRO A 98 3.52 6.12 41.18
C PRO A 98 3.22 5.79 39.70
N ARG A 99 2.01 5.35 39.37
CA ARG A 99 1.56 5.04 37.99
C ARG A 99 1.27 6.28 37.15
N GLN A 100 0.87 7.41 37.75
CA GLN A 100 0.61 8.64 36.99
C GLN A 100 1.90 9.29 36.47
N ARG A 101 2.97 9.30 37.28
CA ARG A 101 4.28 9.85 36.88
C ARG A 101 4.87 9.20 35.63
N LYS A 102 4.71 7.88 35.47
CA LYS A 102 5.18 7.17 34.27
C LYS A 102 4.41 7.55 33.00
N ARG A 103 3.11 7.83 33.12
CA ARG A 103 2.28 8.28 31.99
C ARG A 103 2.67 9.69 31.53
N ASP A 104 3.05 10.55 32.46
CA ASP A 104 3.45 11.93 32.14
C ASP A 104 4.84 11.96 31.47
N MET A 105 5.79 11.13 31.92
CA MET A 105 7.09 10.98 31.26
C MET A 105 6.97 10.46 29.82
N PHE A 106 6.07 9.50 29.58
CA PHE A 106 5.84 8.97 28.22
C PHE A 106 5.17 10.03 27.31
N LYS A 107 4.24 10.82 27.84
CA LYS A 107 3.63 11.94 27.11
C LYS A 107 4.65 13.04 26.78
N GLN A 108 5.59 13.32 27.68
CA GLN A 108 6.70 14.25 27.42
C GLN A 108 7.64 13.70 26.34
N ALA A 109 8.07 12.44 26.44
CA ALA A 109 8.93 11.83 25.42
C ALA A 109 8.29 11.81 24.02
N LEU A 110 6.96 11.57 23.92
CA LEU A 110 6.24 11.66 22.65
C LEU A 110 6.13 13.09 22.11
N LYS A 111 5.94 14.09 22.98
CA LYS A 111 5.99 15.50 22.59
C LYS A 111 7.39 15.91 22.11
N ASP A 112 8.42 15.46 22.80
CA ASP A 112 9.80 15.76 22.43
C ASP A 112 10.14 15.14 21.07
N LEU A 113 9.76 13.88 20.83
CA LEU A 113 9.91 13.23 19.52
C LEU A 113 9.15 13.93 18.40
N SER A 114 7.92 14.40 18.65
CA SER A 114 7.16 15.14 17.63
C SER A 114 7.74 16.52 17.36
N THR A 115 8.30 17.21 18.36
CA THR A 115 9.03 18.47 18.13
C THR A 115 10.31 18.25 17.35
N LEU A 116 11.04 17.16 17.60
CA LEU A 116 12.28 16.83 16.91
C LEU A 116 12.03 16.45 15.44
N SER A 117 10.97 15.71 15.14
CA SER A 117 10.58 15.42 13.75
C SER A 117 10.13 16.68 12.99
N LEU A 118 9.48 17.62 13.67
CA LEU A 118 9.06 18.88 13.08
C LEU A 118 10.24 19.84 12.85
N LEU A 119 11.24 19.82 13.74
CA LEU A 119 12.52 20.51 13.54
C LEU A 119 13.32 19.91 12.38
N ASP A 120 13.35 18.58 12.24
CA ASP A 120 13.99 17.89 11.11
C ASP A 120 13.31 18.26 9.78
N TYR A 121 11.98 18.32 9.75
CA TYR A 121 11.25 18.78 8.57
C TYR A 121 11.54 20.25 8.24
N LYS A 122 11.55 21.14 9.26
CA LYS A 122 11.91 22.56 9.08
C LYS A 122 13.32 22.70 8.52
N TRP A 123 14.29 21.96 9.06
CA TRP A 123 15.67 21.98 8.59
C TRP A 123 15.79 21.51 7.13
N ARG A 124 15.19 20.36 6.78
CA ARG A 124 15.17 19.88 5.38
C ARG A 124 14.49 20.89 4.46
N SER A 125 13.34 21.44 4.84
CA SER A 125 12.62 22.42 4.02
C SER A 125 13.41 23.72 3.83
N ALA A 126 14.14 24.18 4.84
CA ALA A 126 15.00 25.36 4.74
C ALA A 126 16.20 25.11 3.81
N LEU A 127 16.78 23.91 3.85
CA LEU A 127 17.87 23.51 2.96
C LEU A 127 17.38 23.43 1.50
N PHE A 128 16.19 22.91 1.27
CA PHE A 128 15.56 22.95 -0.06
C PHE A 128 15.27 24.37 -0.54
N LYS A 129 14.71 25.24 0.31
CA LYS A 129 14.45 26.64 -0.03
C LYS A 129 15.74 27.41 -0.35
N LYS A 130 16.80 27.18 0.41
CA LYS A 130 18.11 27.80 0.16
C LYS A 130 18.69 27.33 -1.18
N ASN A 131 18.67 26.03 -1.44
CA ASN A 131 19.13 25.49 -2.72
C ASN A 131 18.24 25.92 -3.90
N GLU A 132 16.94 26.17 -3.69
CA GLU A 132 16.04 26.69 -4.72
C GLU A 132 16.36 28.17 -5.02
N ALA A 133 16.68 28.97 -3.99
CA ALA A 133 17.11 30.36 -4.14
C ALA A 133 18.47 30.46 -4.84
N GLU A 134 19.48 29.68 -4.43
CA GLU A 134 20.78 29.60 -5.11
C GLU A 134 20.61 29.19 -6.58
N ARG A 135 19.70 28.24 -6.88
CA ARG A 135 19.36 27.83 -8.26
C ARG A 135 18.65 28.94 -9.06
N GLN A 136 17.81 29.76 -8.44
CA GLN A 136 17.18 30.90 -9.11
C GLN A 136 18.19 32.00 -9.42
N GLU A 137 19.15 32.24 -8.51
CA GLU A 137 20.24 33.17 -8.74
C GLU A 137 21.15 32.71 -9.87
N GLU A 138 21.52 31.42 -9.91
CA GLU A 138 22.30 30.84 -11.01
C GLU A 138 21.57 30.91 -12.36
N ALA A 139 20.27 30.59 -12.39
CA ALA A 139 19.46 30.70 -13.61
C ALA A 139 19.36 32.16 -14.09
N TRP A 140 19.26 33.11 -13.17
CA TRP A 140 19.22 34.53 -13.50
C TRP A 140 20.57 35.06 -13.99
N MET A 141 21.69 34.61 -13.40
CA MET A 141 23.04 34.92 -13.88
C MET A 141 23.32 34.30 -15.25
N ALA A 142 22.91 33.05 -15.49
CA ALA A 142 23.05 32.39 -16.79
C ALA A 142 22.24 33.12 -17.87
N ALA A 143 21.01 33.52 -17.56
CA ALA A 143 20.16 34.31 -18.46
C ALA A 143 20.78 35.67 -18.81
N MET A 144 21.46 36.33 -17.86
CA MET A 144 22.20 37.57 -18.11
C MET A 144 23.44 37.37 -18.99
N MET A 145 24.09 36.22 -18.88
CA MET A 145 25.27 35.88 -19.68
C MET A 145 24.91 35.32 -21.06
N GLY A 146 23.62 35.05 -21.32
CA GLY A 146 23.15 34.43 -22.56
C GLY A 146 23.49 32.95 -22.68
N GLU A 147 23.86 32.32 -21.56
CA GLU A 147 24.21 30.90 -21.49
C GLU A 147 23.01 30.11 -20.94
N GLU A 148 22.78 28.89 -21.45
CA GLU A 148 21.78 28.00 -20.87
C GLU A 148 22.30 27.49 -19.51
N PRO A 149 21.46 27.50 -18.45
CA PRO A 149 21.90 27.06 -17.14
C PRO A 149 22.33 25.59 -17.22
N ALA A 150 23.59 25.31 -16.81
CA ALA A 150 24.20 23.98 -16.89
C ALA A 150 23.40 22.89 -16.16
N TYR A 151 22.54 23.27 -15.22
CA TYR A 151 21.65 22.35 -14.52
C TYR A 151 20.29 22.26 -15.24
N ALA A 152 20.19 21.35 -16.22
CA ALA A 152 18.90 20.98 -16.79
C ALA A 152 18.06 20.27 -15.72
N ARG A 153 16.94 20.88 -15.30
CA ARG A 153 16.02 20.21 -14.38
C ARG A 153 15.61 18.87 -15.03
N PRO A 154 15.54 17.75 -14.27
CA PRO A 154 14.97 16.50 -14.77
C PRO A 154 13.54 16.66 -15.33
N MET A 155 12.86 17.77 -15.03
CA MET A 155 11.53 18.13 -15.53
C MET A 155 11.52 18.78 -16.92
N ASP A 156 12.65 19.22 -17.50
CA ASP A 156 12.67 20.02 -18.73
C ASP A 156 13.05 19.23 -20.00
N ALA A 157 13.63 18.03 -19.87
CA ALA A 157 13.87 17.17 -21.04
C ALA A 157 12.53 16.59 -21.56
N SER A 158 12.04 17.20 -22.64
CA SER A 158 10.80 16.88 -23.35
C SER A 158 10.93 15.64 -24.25
N GLY A 159 11.00 14.46 -23.64
CA GLY A 159 10.89 13.17 -24.35
C GLY A 159 9.51 12.55 -24.19
N LYS A 160 8.86 12.18 -25.30
CA LYS A 160 7.47 11.69 -25.39
C LYS A 160 7.30 10.30 -24.74
N PHE A 161 6.88 10.25 -23.47
CA PHE A 161 6.43 9.02 -22.79
C PHE A 161 5.07 9.23 -22.12
N THR A 162 4.05 8.55 -22.64
CA THR A 162 2.63 8.72 -22.25
C THR A 162 2.29 8.27 -20.83
N HIS A 163 3.16 7.53 -20.13
CA HIS A 163 2.96 7.17 -18.72
C HIS A 163 3.73 8.06 -17.73
N GLU A 164 4.70 8.82 -18.25
CA GLU A 164 5.41 9.86 -17.51
C GLU A 164 4.54 11.13 -17.40
N LEU A 165 3.59 11.34 -18.33
CA LEU A 165 2.63 12.44 -18.31
C LEU A 165 1.82 12.50 -17.01
N ILE A 166 1.33 11.38 -16.48
CA ILE A 166 0.45 11.37 -15.29
C ILE A 166 1.21 11.84 -14.03
N GLY A 167 2.44 11.37 -13.85
CA GLY A 167 3.32 11.79 -12.75
C GLY A 167 3.85 13.22 -12.95
N ARG A 168 4.22 13.56 -14.19
CA ARG A 168 4.77 14.87 -14.56
C ARG A 168 3.72 15.97 -14.49
N GLN A 169 2.46 15.71 -14.82
CA GLN A 169 1.36 16.67 -14.67
C GLN A 169 1.09 16.96 -13.20
N ARG A 170 1.04 15.93 -12.34
CA ARG A 170 0.89 16.14 -10.89
C ARG A 170 2.08 16.90 -10.31
N ALA A 171 3.30 16.48 -10.64
CA ALA A 171 4.52 17.15 -10.19
C ALA A 171 4.61 18.60 -10.72
N ARG A 172 4.18 18.83 -11.97
CA ARG A 172 4.12 20.16 -12.59
C ARG A 172 3.13 21.04 -11.86
N ARG A 173 1.93 20.55 -11.58
CA ARG A 173 0.96 21.32 -10.80
C ARG A 173 1.45 21.59 -9.38
N ILE A 174 2.11 20.64 -8.72
CA ILE A 174 2.70 20.86 -7.38
C ILE A 174 3.77 21.96 -7.44
N ALA A 175 4.58 21.98 -8.51
CA ALA A 175 5.57 23.03 -8.74
C ALA A 175 4.92 24.39 -9.07
N GLU A 176 3.81 24.39 -9.82
CA GLU A 176 3.03 25.59 -10.14
C GLU A 176 2.21 26.10 -8.93
N SER A 177 1.86 25.24 -7.98
CA SER A 177 1.06 25.55 -6.79
C SER A 177 1.92 25.81 -5.54
N ASP A 178 3.16 26.30 -5.69
CA ASP A 178 4.09 26.62 -4.59
C ASP A 178 4.25 25.51 -3.52
N GLY A 179 4.16 24.24 -3.94
CA GLY A 179 4.31 23.08 -3.04
C GLY A 179 3.06 22.67 -2.28
N GLU A 180 1.88 23.20 -2.63
CA GLU A 180 0.61 22.68 -2.12
C GLU A 180 0.45 21.18 -2.42
N LEU A 181 -0.05 20.43 -1.43
CA LEU A 181 -0.28 19.00 -1.58
C LEU A 181 -1.49 18.74 -2.47
N ILE A 182 -1.26 18.63 -3.77
CA ILE A 182 -2.30 18.28 -4.75
C ILE A 182 -2.68 16.81 -4.58
N ARG A 183 -3.93 16.56 -4.18
CA ARG A 183 -4.48 15.20 -4.07
C ARG A 183 -4.84 14.70 -5.47
N PRO A 184 -4.81 13.39 -5.73
CA PRO A 184 -5.13 12.86 -7.06
C PRO A 184 -6.52 13.23 -7.57
N LYS A 185 -7.49 13.49 -6.68
CA LYS A 185 -8.83 13.98 -7.05
C LYS A 185 -8.84 15.38 -7.67
N ASP A 186 -7.85 16.21 -7.35
CA ASP A 186 -7.79 17.63 -7.74
C ASP A 186 -7.23 17.81 -9.17
N LEU A 187 -6.78 16.71 -9.80
CA LEU A 187 -6.42 16.68 -11.22
C LEU A 187 -7.70 16.82 -12.07
N SER A 188 -7.71 17.73 -13.05
CA SER A 188 -8.88 17.92 -13.93
C SER A 188 -9.16 16.67 -14.77
N ARG A 189 -10.40 16.49 -15.24
CA ARG A 189 -10.77 15.33 -16.09
C ARG A 189 -10.03 15.27 -17.43
N THR A 190 -9.50 16.41 -17.87
CA THR A 190 -8.74 16.56 -19.13
C THR A 190 -7.32 16.02 -19.02
N ASP A 191 -6.80 15.96 -17.81
CA ASP A 191 -5.44 15.54 -17.52
C ASP A 191 -5.54 14.03 -17.25
N GLU A 192 -4.69 13.22 -17.86
CA GLU A 192 -4.76 11.75 -17.94
C GLU A 192 -4.79 11.10 -16.54
N ALA A 193 -5.96 11.14 -15.93
CA ALA A 193 -6.22 10.69 -14.59
C ALA A 193 -6.10 9.16 -14.58
N GLY A 194 -5.06 8.63 -13.95
CA GLY A 194 -4.89 7.18 -13.83
C GLY A 194 -6.09 6.52 -13.14
N PRO A 195 -6.32 5.20 -13.31
CA PRO A 195 -7.51 4.50 -12.81
C PRO A 195 -7.71 4.66 -11.29
N LEU A 196 -6.63 4.79 -10.52
CA LEU A 196 -6.69 5.03 -9.08
C LEU A 196 -7.27 6.42 -8.74
N SER A 197 -6.94 7.45 -9.52
CA SER A 197 -7.48 8.80 -9.33
C SER A 197 -8.95 8.89 -9.71
N GLU A 198 -9.41 8.09 -10.66
CA GLU A 198 -10.84 7.95 -10.95
C GLU A 198 -11.58 7.28 -9.79
N LEU A 199 -11.02 6.21 -9.21
CA LEU A 199 -11.59 5.53 -8.05
C LEU A 199 -11.65 6.46 -6.84
N GLU A 200 -10.57 7.19 -6.55
CA GLU A 200 -10.55 8.18 -5.47
C GLU A 200 -11.57 9.28 -5.71
N ARG A 201 -11.66 9.81 -6.93
CA ARG A 201 -12.64 10.83 -7.29
C ARG A 201 -14.07 10.33 -7.12
N LYS A 202 -14.38 9.12 -7.58
CA LYS A 202 -15.70 8.49 -7.40
C LYS A 202 -16.01 8.28 -5.92
N ALA A 203 -15.04 7.83 -5.13
CA ALA A 203 -15.21 7.62 -3.69
C ALA A 203 -15.44 8.94 -2.95
N VAL A 204 -14.64 9.97 -3.22
CA VAL A 204 -14.80 11.30 -2.61
C VAL A 204 -16.10 11.94 -3.06
N GLN A 205 -16.46 11.85 -4.34
CA GLN A 205 -17.73 12.31 -4.86
C GLN A 205 -18.90 11.63 -4.13
N PHE A 206 -18.86 10.30 -4.00
CA PHE A 206 -19.86 9.55 -3.25
C PHE A 206 -19.99 10.01 -1.78
N LEU A 207 -18.87 10.29 -1.09
CA LEU A 207 -18.88 10.79 0.28
C LEU A 207 -19.44 12.21 0.39
N ASN A 208 -19.11 13.09 -0.57
CA ASN A 208 -19.66 14.44 -0.64
C ASN A 208 -21.17 14.40 -0.94
N ASP A 209 -21.60 13.58 -1.89
CA ASP A 209 -23.02 13.40 -2.21
C ASP A 209 -23.77 12.87 -0.99
N LEU A 210 -23.14 11.96 -0.21
CA LEU A 210 -23.69 11.46 1.05
C LEU A 210 -23.80 12.59 2.09
N SER A 211 -22.74 13.37 2.33
CA SER A 211 -22.79 14.47 3.29
C SER A 211 -23.80 15.54 2.90
N ASP A 212 -23.84 15.93 1.63
CA ASP A 212 -24.75 16.96 1.14
C ASP A 212 -26.21 16.50 1.23
N SER A 213 -26.47 15.22 0.90
CA SER A 213 -27.80 14.65 1.05
C SER A 213 -28.25 14.56 2.51
N GLU A 214 -27.31 14.34 3.43
CA GLU A 214 -27.58 14.31 4.86
C GLU A 214 -27.88 15.71 5.40
N VAL A 215 -27.11 16.71 4.99
CA VAL A 215 -27.39 18.11 5.33
C VAL A 215 -28.77 18.52 4.81
N ARG A 216 -29.12 18.20 3.56
CA ARG A 216 -30.46 18.47 3.01
C ARG A 216 -31.56 17.74 3.77
N ARG A 217 -31.33 16.48 4.16
CA ARG A 217 -32.27 15.70 4.99
C ARG A 217 -32.56 16.41 6.30
N VAL A 218 -31.50 16.78 7.04
CA VAL A 218 -31.61 17.48 8.32
C VAL A 218 -32.34 18.82 8.15
N GLN A 219 -32.01 19.60 7.12
CA GLN A 219 -32.68 20.86 6.81
C GLN A 219 -34.17 20.68 6.47
N SER A 220 -34.54 19.61 5.75
CA SER A 220 -35.93 19.31 5.41
C SER A 220 -36.74 18.73 6.58
N GLY A 221 -36.11 18.43 7.72
CA GLY A 221 -36.78 17.83 8.89
C GLY A 221 -37.28 16.39 8.68
N LYS A 222 -36.86 15.73 7.60
CA LYS A 222 -37.27 14.36 7.27
C LYS A 222 -36.46 13.35 8.07
N LEU A 223 -37.14 12.42 8.73
CA LEU A 223 -36.49 11.41 9.56
C LEU A 223 -35.73 10.36 8.74
N ARG A 224 -36.28 9.91 7.61
CA ARG A 224 -35.70 8.83 6.81
C ARG A 224 -35.07 9.35 5.51
N PRO A 225 -33.85 8.90 5.17
CA PRO A 225 -33.19 9.28 3.92
C PRO A 225 -34.02 9.01 2.66
N LYS A 226 -34.81 7.93 2.62
CA LYS A 226 -35.67 7.62 1.46
C LYS A 226 -36.82 8.61 1.21
N ASP A 227 -37.22 9.36 2.24
CA ASP A 227 -38.38 10.25 2.17
C ASP A 227 -38.01 11.63 1.59
N CYS A 228 -36.71 11.93 1.44
CA CYS A 228 -36.22 13.12 0.75
C CYS A 228 -36.61 13.13 -0.73
N GLU A 229 -36.89 14.31 -1.28
CA GLU A 229 -37.18 14.48 -2.72
C GLU A 229 -35.90 14.28 -3.53
N ASP A 230 -34.85 15.02 -3.17
CA ASP A 230 -33.48 14.78 -3.63
C ASP A 230 -32.85 13.64 -2.83
N ARG A 231 -33.11 12.41 -3.27
CA ARG A 231 -32.52 11.21 -2.66
C ARG A 231 -31.03 11.18 -2.95
N GLY A 232 -30.22 11.35 -1.91
CA GLY A 232 -28.79 11.03 -1.99
C GLY A 232 -28.53 9.54 -2.17
N PRO A 233 -27.24 9.14 -2.23
CA PRO A 233 -26.87 7.74 -2.42
C PRO A 233 -27.44 6.82 -1.33
N LEU A 234 -27.52 7.29 -0.08
CA LEU A 234 -28.09 6.54 1.03
C LEU A 234 -29.61 6.41 0.91
N GLY A 235 -30.30 7.47 0.50
CA GLY A 235 -31.75 7.47 0.27
C GLY A 235 -32.15 6.55 -0.88
N GLU A 236 -31.38 6.52 -1.97
CA GLU A 236 -31.56 5.55 -3.04
C GLU A 236 -31.33 4.10 -2.59
N ALA A 237 -30.27 3.86 -1.82
CA ALA A 237 -29.96 2.53 -1.31
C ALA A 237 -31.06 2.03 -0.37
N GLU A 238 -31.55 2.88 0.53
CA GLU A 238 -32.68 2.57 1.40
C GLU A 238 -33.96 2.33 0.58
N ALA A 239 -34.27 3.19 -0.40
CA ALA A 239 -35.43 3.00 -1.26
C ALA A 239 -35.36 1.67 -2.03
N LYS A 240 -34.20 1.33 -2.59
CA LYS A 240 -33.95 0.04 -3.25
C LYS A 240 -34.10 -1.12 -2.27
N ALA A 241 -33.58 -1.01 -1.06
CA ALA A 241 -33.71 -2.02 -0.02
C ALA A 241 -35.18 -2.23 0.39
N VAL A 242 -35.95 -1.16 0.57
CA VAL A 242 -37.38 -1.22 0.88
C VAL A 242 -38.14 -1.88 -0.27
N LEU A 243 -37.87 -1.51 -1.53
CA LEU A 243 -38.49 -2.16 -2.69
C LEU A 243 -38.19 -3.66 -2.76
N VAL A 244 -36.96 -4.08 -2.42
CA VAL A 244 -36.61 -5.50 -2.34
C VAL A 244 -37.36 -6.19 -1.21
N LEU A 245 -37.48 -5.56 -0.04
CA LEU A 245 -38.24 -6.10 1.09
C LEU A 245 -39.73 -6.21 0.76
N ASP A 246 -40.31 -5.25 0.05
CA ASP A 246 -41.71 -5.32 -0.39
C ASP A 246 -41.93 -6.51 -1.33
N LYS A 247 -41.02 -6.74 -2.29
CA LYS A 247 -41.03 -7.94 -3.15
C LYS A 247 -40.89 -9.23 -2.35
N VAL A 248 -40.05 -9.24 -1.32
CA VAL A 248 -39.92 -10.38 -0.38
C VAL A 248 -41.27 -10.64 0.29
N VAL A 249 -41.90 -9.61 0.85
CA VAL A 249 -43.21 -9.71 1.53
C VAL A 249 -44.30 -10.20 0.57
N GLU A 250 -44.31 -9.73 -0.68
CA GLU A 250 -45.24 -10.20 -1.71
C GLU A 250 -45.02 -11.68 -2.04
N SER A 251 -43.77 -12.10 -2.24
CA SER A 251 -43.42 -13.50 -2.49
C SER A 251 -43.79 -14.43 -1.32
N GLU A 252 -43.69 -13.92 -0.09
CA GLU A 252 -44.11 -14.63 1.12
C GLU A 252 -45.63 -14.74 1.21
N LYS A 253 -46.37 -13.68 0.88
CA LYS A 253 -47.83 -13.73 0.78
C LYS A 253 -48.29 -14.76 -0.24
N THR A 254 -47.65 -14.83 -1.41
CA THR A 254 -47.97 -15.86 -2.41
C THR A 254 -47.64 -17.27 -1.91
N ARG A 255 -46.50 -17.45 -1.23
CA ARG A 255 -46.13 -18.73 -0.62
C ARG A 255 -47.13 -19.18 0.43
N MET A 256 -47.56 -18.28 1.31
CA MET A 256 -48.58 -18.60 2.32
C MET A 256 -49.91 -18.97 1.69
N LYS A 257 -50.34 -18.28 0.62
CA LYS A 257 -51.56 -18.64 -0.13
C LYS A 257 -51.44 -20.03 -0.76
N GLN A 258 -50.33 -20.33 -1.42
CA GLN A 258 -50.10 -21.65 -2.02
C GLN A 258 -50.04 -22.76 -0.97
N SER A 259 -49.38 -22.53 0.17
CA SER A 259 -49.31 -23.49 1.27
C SER A 259 -50.68 -23.76 1.90
N ARG A 260 -51.54 -22.74 2.00
CA ARG A 260 -52.93 -22.91 2.44
C ARG A 260 -53.76 -23.74 1.46
N LEU A 261 -53.53 -23.58 0.16
CA LEU A 261 -54.26 -24.32 -0.89
C LEU A 261 -53.78 -25.76 -1.03
N SER A 262 -52.47 -26.01 -0.93
CA SER A 262 -51.90 -27.36 -1.07
C SER A 262 -51.98 -28.19 0.21
N GLY A 263 -52.15 -27.55 1.37
CA GLY A 263 -52.06 -28.20 2.68
C GLY A 263 -50.63 -28.62 3.06
N GLN A 264 -49.63 -28.32 2.23
CA GLN A 264 -48.22 -28.62 2.44
C GLN A 264 -47.40 -27.33 2.58
N ALA A 265 -46.33 -27.37 3.38
CA ALA A 265 -45.40 -26.25 3.48
C ALA A 265 -44.62 -26.10 2.16
N VAL A 266 -44.88 -25.02 1.43
CA VAL A 266 -44.18 -24.68 0.17
C VAL A 266 -42.83 -24.04 0.51
N ARG A 267 -41.75 -24.47 -0.13
CA ARG A 267 -40.42 -23.89 0.11
C ARG A 267 -40.27 -22.55 -0.63
N PRO A 268 -39.37 -21.65 -0.18
CA PRO A 268 -39.12 -20.40 -0.89
C PRO A 268 -38.72 -20.61 -2.35
N ILE A 269 -37.90 -21.62 -2.67
CA ILE A 269 -37.48 -21.93 -4.06
C ILE A 269 -38.64 -22.30 -5.00
N ASP A 270 -39.77 -22.79 -4.48
CA ASP A 270 -40.91 -23.23 -5.29
C ASP A 270 -41.83 -22.04 -5.65
N VAL A 271 -41.55 -20.84 -5.13
CA VAL A 271 -42.33 -19.60 -5.36
C VAL A 271 -41.46 -18.56 -6.08
N PRO A 272 -41.94 -17.93 -7.16
CA PRO A 272 -41.18 -16.87 -7.82
C PRO A 272 -41.02 -15.68 -6.87
N GLY A 273 -39.77 -15.29 -6.60
CA GLY A 273 -39.47 -14.15 -5.75
C GLY A 273 -37.99 -14.07 -5.36
N PRO A 274 -37.56 -12.93 -4.77
CA PRO A 274 -36.16 -12.69 -4.43
C PRO A 274 -35.60 -13.69 -3.41
N LEU A 275 -36.43 -14.20 -2.49
CA LEU A 275 -35.99 -15.25 -1.55
C LEU A 275 -35.78 -16.60 -2.24
N GLY A 276 -36.63 -16.97 -3.20
CA GLY A 276 -36.48 -18.20 -3.97
C GLY A 276 -35.25 -18.16 -4.88
N GLU A 277 -34.99 -17.00 -5.50
CA GLU A 277 -33.76 -16.76 -6.27
C GLU A 277 -32.51 -16.84 -5.40
N LEU A 278 -32.54 -16.25 -4.19
CA LEU A 278 -31.44 -16.34 -3.23
C LEU A 278 -31.20 -17.78 -2.77
N GLU A 279 -32.26 -18.52 -2.41
CA GLU A 279 -32.16 -19.93 -2.02
C GLU A 279 -31.59 -20.77 -3.16
N ARG A 280 -32.04 -20.53 -4.40
CA ARG A 280 -31.52 -21.19 -5.59
C ARG A 280 -30.03 -20.88 -5.80
N TYR A 281 -29.64 -19.61 -5.70
CA TYR A 281 -28.25 -19.17 -5.82
C TYR A 281 -27.34 -19.79 -4.74
N VAL A 282 -27.78 -19.79 -3.48
CA VAL A 282 -27.06 -20.46 -2.37
C VAL A 282 -27.01 -21.97 -2.60
N GLY A 283 -28.10 -22.56 -3.08
CA GLY A 283 -28.17 -23.97 -3.48
C GLY A 283 -27.18 -24.32 -4.59
N ASP A 284 -27.00 -23.45 -5.57
CA ASP A 284 -26.01 -23.58 -6.64
C ASP A 284 -24.58 -23.53 -6.09
N ILE A 285 -24.30 -22.59 -5.17
CA ILE A 285 -23.02 -22.52 -4.46
C ILE A 285 -22.75 -23.82 -3.70
N ILE A 286 -23.70 -24.30 -2.89
CA ILE A 286 -23.53 -25.53 -2.11
C ILE A 286 -23.33 -26.74 -3.03
N ARG A 287 -24.08 -26.84 -4.14
CA ARG A 287 -23.92 -27.91 -5.13
C ARG A 287 -22.54 -27.89 -5.77
N SER A 288 -22.06 -26.71 -6.17
CA SER A 288 -20.72 -26.55 -6.72
C SER A 288 -19.61 -26.85 -5.72
N GLU A 289 -19.80 -26.52 -4.44
CA GLU A 289 -18.84 -26.84 -3.38
C GLU A 289 -18.81 -28.35 -3.10
N LYS A 290 -19.98 -29.01 -3.09
CA LYS A 290 -20.06 -30.47 -2.98
C LYS A 290 -19.37 -31.14 -4.16
N GLN A 291 -19.54 -30.61 -5.38
CA GLN A 291 -18.84 -31.13 -6.55
C GLN A 291 -17.33 -30.93 -6.43
N ARG A 292 -16.87 -29.75 -5.97
CA ARG A 292 -15.45 -29.52 -5.67
C ARG A 292 -14.90 -30.47 -4.62
N ALA A 293 -15.67 -30.79 -3.58
CA ALA A 293 -15.26 -31.77 -2.59
C ALA A 293 -15.07 -33.15 -3.23
N ARG A 294 -16.00 -33.58 -4.11
CA ARG A 294 -15.86 -34.82 -4.89
C ARG A 294 -14.66 -34.78 -5.84
N ASP A 295 -14.43 -33.65 -6.51
CA ASP A 295 -13.29 -33.46 -7.40
C ASP A 295 -11.96 -33.50 -6.62
N ARG A 296 -11.94 -33.05 -5.36
CA ARG A 296 -10.77 -33.20 -4.47
C ARG A 296 -10.52 -34.66 -4.12
N ASP A 297 -11.57 -35.40 -3.78
CA ASP A 297 -11.47 -36.83 -3.46
C ASP A 297 -10.97 -37.63 -4.68
N ALA A 298 -11.41 -37.26 -5.88
CA ALA A 298 -10.96 -37.85 -7.14
C ALA A 298 -9.50 -37.48 -7.51
N ASN A 299 -9.06 -36.26 -7.18
CA ASN A 299 -7.71 -35.74 -7.51
C ASN A 299 -6.68 -35.94 -6.38
N GLU A 300 -6.77 -37.03 -5.62
CA GLU A 300 -5.82 -37.38 -4.54
C GLU A 300 -5.69 -36.30 -3.45
N GLY A 301 -6.75 -35.54 -3.18
CA GLY A 301 -6.78 -34.47 -2.18
C GLY A 301 -6.15 -33.15 -2.64
N LYS A 302 -5.81 -32.99 -3.92
CA LYS A 302 -5.36 -31.70 -4.46
C LYS A 302 -6.45 -30.65 -4.30
N LEU A 303 -6.12 -29.52 -3.68
CA LEU A 303 -7.05 -28.42 -3.45
C LEU A 303 -7.46 -27.76 -4.78
N VAL A 304 -8.64 -28.11 -5.28
CA VAL A 304 -9.25 -27.44 -6.43
C VAL A 304 -9.80 -26.07 -5.99
N ARG A 305 -9.37 -25.00 -6.68
CA ARG A 305 -9.88 -23.64 -6.48
C ARG A 305 -11.28 -23.47 -7.10
N PRO A 306 -12.13 -22.56 -6.58
CA PRO A 306 -13.44 -22.26 -7.16
C PRO A 306 -13.41 -21.99 -8.67
N LYS A 307 -12.42 -21.23 -9.16
CA LYS A 307 -12.28 -20.91 -10.60
C LYS A 307 -11.94 -22.11 -11.50
N ASP A 308 -11.29 -23.14 -10.94
CA ASP A 308 -10.76 -24.31 -11.65
C ASP A 308 -11.71 -25.53 -11.55
N ALA A 309 -12.86 -25.35 -10.89
CA ALA A 309 -13.86 -26.40 -10.75
C ALA A 309 -14.49 -26.75 -12.10
N THR A 310 -14.84 -28.04 -12.26
CA THR A 310 -15.52 -28.56 -13.45
C THR A 310 -16.88 -27.89 -13.67
N LEU A 311 -17.63 -27.69 -12.60
CA LEU A 311 -18.89 -26.97 -12.60
C LEU A 311 -18.65 -25.49 -12.27
N THR A 312 -18.99 -24.62 -13.22
CA THR A 312 -18.99 -23.17 -12.99
C THR A 312 -20.03 -22.80 -11.93
N SER A 313 -19.60 -21.98 -10.98
CA SER A 313 -20.43 -21.44 -9.90
C SER A 313 -20.28 -19.93 -9.85
N GLY A 314 -21.23 -19.24 -9.22
CA GLY A 314 -21.13 -17.78 -9.02
C GLY A 314 -19.83 -17.37 -8.31
N LEU A 315 -19.34 -18.19 -7.37
CA LEU A 315 -18.04 -17.97 -6.73
C LEU A 315 -16.86 -18.17 -7.69
N GLY A 316 -16.94 -19.15 -8.58
CA GLY A 316 -15.93 -19.39 -9.60
C GLY A 316 -15.85 -18.24 -10.62
N GLU A 317 -16.99 -17.71 -11.05
CA GLU A 317 -17.05 -16.54 -11.93
C GLU A 317 -16.51 -15.28 -11.24
N ALA A 318 -16.87 -15.06 -9.97
CA ALA A 318 -16.33 -13.95 -9.18
C ALA A 318 -14.80 -14.05 -9.01
N GLU A 319 -14.27 -15.25 -8.71
CA GLU A 319 -12.83 -15.46 -8.62
C GLU A 319 -12.14 -15.25 -9.98
N ARG A 320 -12.74 -15.70 -11.09
CA ARG A 320 -12.21 -15.46 -12.45
C ARG A 320 -12.10 -13.98 -12.77
N ARG A 321 -13.18 -13.21 -12.55
CA ARG A 321 -13.16 -11.75 -12.75
C ARG A 321 -12.11 -11.06 -11.89
N ALA A 322 -12.01 -11.42 -10.62
CA ALA A 322 -11.00 -10.86 -9.73
C ALA A 322 -9.56 -11.19 -10.17
N VAL A 323 -9.33 -12.39 -10.73
CA VAL A 323 -8.04 -12.78 -11.30
C VAL A 323 -7.74 -12.01 -12.58
N GLU A 324 -8.72 -11.83 -13.47
CA GLU A 324 -8.58 -11.05 -14.70
C GLU A 324 -8.23 -9.58 -14.39
N ASP A 325 -8.95 -8.97 -13.44
CA ASP A 325 -8.69 -7.60 -12.97
C ASP A 325 -7.29 -7.49 -12.35
N TRP A 326 -6.88 -8.46 -11.54
CA TRP A 326 -5.55 -8.51 -10.95
C TRP A 326 -4.45 -8.64 -12.01
N GLU A 327 -4.65 -9.47 -13.04
CA GLU A 327 -3.71 -9.61 -14.14
C GLU A 327 -3.59 -8.35 -14.98
N MET A 328 -4.70 -7.64 -15.19
CA MET A 328 -4.71 -6.33 -15.82
C MET A 328 -3.86 -5.34 -15.04
N LEU A 329 -4.09 -5.21 -13.72
CA LEU A 329 -3.31 -4.36 -12.84
C LEU A 329 -1.82 -4.73 -12.84
N LYS A 330 -1.49 -6.02 -12.78
CA LYS A 330 -0.10 -6.49 -12.83
C LYS A 330 0.59 -6.16 -14.15
N LYS A 331 -0.12 -6.21 -15.29
CA LYS A 331 0.42 -5.82 -16.59
C LYS A 331 0.68 -4.32 -16.64
N GLU A 332 -0.21 -3.50 -16.09
CA GLU A 332 -0.01 -2.06 -15.97
C GLU A 332 1.18 -1.70 -15.07
N GLU A 333 1.30 -2.33 -13.91
CA GLU A 333 2.44 -2.11 -13.00
C GLU A 333 3.76 -2.53 -13.61
N LYS A 334 3.81 -3.68 -14.30
CA LYS A 334 5.01 -4.11 -15.05
C LYS A 334 5.40 -3.09 -16.11
N ARG A 335 4.43 -2.52 -16.84
CA ARG A 335 4.68 -1.45 -17.81
C ARG A 335 5.21 -0.19 -17.12
N ARG A 336 4.65 0.20 -15.97
CA ARG A 336 5.15 1.34 -15.17
C ARG A 336 6.58 1.11 -14.69
N LEU A 337 6.90 -0.06 -14.15
CA LEU A 337 8.25 -0.42 -13.71
C LEU A 337 9.25 -0.48 -14.87
N PHE A 338 8.83 -1.01 -16.01
CA PHE A 338 9.65 -1.02 -17.22
C PHE A 338 9.96 0.40 -17.70
N ASN A 339 8.95 1.26 -17.76
CA ASN A 339 9.12 2.66 -18.14
C ASN A 339 10.02 3.41 -17.16
N LEU A 340 9.85 3.17 -15.86
CA LEU A 340 10.70 3.78 -14.83
C LEU A 340 12.15 3.28 -14.92
N ARG A 341 12.36 1.98 -15.14
CA ARG A 341 13.70 1.42 -15.36
C ARG A 341 14.34 2.00 -16.62
N ARG A 342 13.56 2.13 -17.69
CA ARG A 342 14.00 2.73 -18.96
C ARG A 342 14.38 4.19 -18.77
N PHE A 343 13.55 4.97 -18.09
CA PHE A 343 13.82 6.35 -17.75
C PHE A 343 15.11 6.49 -16.92
N ILE A 344 15.29 5.66 -15.89
CA ILE A 344 16.51 5.65 -15.07
C ILE A 344 17.74 5.23 -15.89
N SER A 345 17.60 4.31 -16.84
CA SER A 345 18.73 3.91 -17.70
C SER A 345 19.08 4.94 -18.77
N GLU A 346 18.10 5.65 -19.31
CA GLU A 346 18.31 6.71 -20.31
C GLU A 346 18.81 8.01 -19.68
N ARG A 347 18.52 8.23 -18.39
CA ARG A 347 18.96 9.40 -17.61
C ARG A 347 19.76 8.97 -16.40
N ARG A 348 20.88 8.27 -16.61
CA ARG A 348 21.82 8.02 -15.52
C ARG A 348 22.51 9.33 -15.15
N PRO A 349 22.33 9.84 -13.91
CA PRO A 349 22.94 11.09 -13.48
C PRO A 349 24.45 11.15 -13.77
N MET A 350 25.17 10.05 -13.55
CA MET A 350 26.60 9.95 -13.83
C MET A 350 26.97 10.06 -15.33
N GLU A 351 26.07 9.68 -16.24
CA GLU A 351 26.31 9.78 -17.70
C GLU A 351 25.89 11.13 -18.28
N SER A 352 24.91 11.81 -17.67
CA SER A 352 24.49 13.15 -18.08
C SER A 352 25.39 14.25 -17.52
N ASP A 353 25.73 14.20 -16.22
CA ASP A 353 26.61 15.17 -15.54
C ASP A 353 27.39 14.48 -14.42
N ALA A 354 28.65 14.12 -14.71
CA ALA A 354 29.53 13.45 -13.77
C ALA A 354 29.79 14.27 -12.49
N ASP A 355 29.85 15.59 -12.62
CA ASP A 355 30.20 16.52 -11.54
C ASP A 355 28.99 16.96 -10.71
N SER A 356 27.77 16.61 -11.13
CA SER A 356 26.56 16.87 -10.35
C SER A 356 26.63 16.14 -9.00
N PRO A 357 26.16 16.74 -7.89
CA PRO A 357 26.19 16.08 -6.57
C PRO A 357 25.45 14.74 -6.59
N ILE A 358 24.43 14.59 -7.44
CA ILE A 358 23.72 13.32 -7.65
C ILE A 358 24.63 12.31 -8.39
N GLY A 359 25.33 12.75 -9.44
CA GLY A 359 26.31 11.93 -10.17
C GLY A 359 27.46 11.46 -9.28
N VAL A 360 28.00 12.32 -8.42
CA VAL A 360 29.05 11.96 -7.46
C VAL A 360 28.55 10.95 -6.42
N THR A 361 27.34 11.13 -5.88
CA THR A 361 26.77 10.15 -4.94
C THR A 361 26.46 8.81 -5.61
N GLU A 362 26.02 8.82 -6.87
CA GLU A 362 25.85 7.60 -7.67
C GLU A 362 27.18 6.91 -7.91
N ALA A 363 28.20 7.64 -8.38
CA ALA A 363 29.55 7.11 -8.62
C ALA A 363 30.15 6.52 -7.34
N PHE A 364 29.98 7.19 -6.20
CA PHE A 364 30.39 6.70 -4.90
C PHE A 364 29.64 5.43 -4.50
N ALA A 365 28.30 5.40 -4.63
CA ALA A 365 27.49 4.23 -4.31
C ALA A 365 27.82 3.04 -5.21
N VAL A 366 27.94 3.27 -6.52
CA VAL A 366 28.36 2.25 -7.49
C VAL A 366 29.76 1.77 -7.16
N GLY A 367 30.69 2.65 -6.81
CA GLY A 367 32.03 2.32 -6.35
C GLY A 367 32.02 1.47 -5.08
N LEU A 368 31.17 1.79 -4.10
CA LEU A 368 31.03 1.05 -2.84
C LEU A 368 30.47 -0.36 -3.08
N PHE A 369 29.53 -0.54 -4.01
CA PHE A 369 28.92 -1.85 -4.30
C PHE A 369 29.73 -2.69 -5.31
N ARG A 370 30.35 -2.08 -6.33
CA ARG A 370 31.18 -2.80 -7.33
C ARG A 370 32.61 -3.01 -6.86
N GLY A 371 33.18 -2.08 -6.08
CA GLY A 371 34.56 -2.12 -5.61
C GLY A 371 34.92 -3.43 -4.94
N PRO A 372 34.17 -3.89 -3.91
CA PRO A 372 34.44 -5.17 -3.26
C PRO A 372 34.37 -6.37 -4.21
N ARG A 373 33.48 -6.33 -5.22
CA ARG A 373 33.34 -7.39 -6.23
C ARG A 373 34.54 -7.45 -7.18
N LEU A 374 35.03 -6.29 -7.61
CA LEU A 374 36.24 -6.19 -8.43
C LEU A 374 37.47 -6.62 -7.63
N LEU A 375 37.59 -6.18 -6.37
CA LEU A 375 38.68 -6.60 -5.49
C LEU A 375 38.66 -8.10 -5.22
N ALA A 376 37.48 -8.69 -5.02
CA ALA A 376 37.33 -10.15 -4.91
C ALA A 376 37.78 -10.86 -6.19
N ALA A 377 37.36 -10.37 -7.37
CA ALA A 377 37.78 -10.94 -8.65
C ALA A 377 39.31 -10.85 -8.87
N VAL A 378 39.93 -9.73 -8.48
CA VAL A 378 41.39 -9.58 -8.51
C VAL A 378 42.06 -10.55 -7.54
N ALA A 379 41.55 -10.69 -6.32
CA ALA A 379 42.09 -11.63 -5.34
C ALA A 379 41.96 -13.09 -5.82
N ASP A 380 40.84 -13.45 -6.44
CA ASP A 380 40.64 -14.75 -7.06
C ASP A 380 41.67 -14.98 -8.18
N ARG A 381 41.93 -13.96 -9.01
CA ARG A 381 42.93 -14.06 -10.09
C ARG A 381 44.37 -14.16 -9.56
N VAL A 382 44.71 -13.42 -8.51
CA VAL A 382 46.02 -13.53 -7.85
C VAL A 382 46.17 -14.91 -7.21
N LYS A 383 45.12 -15.43 -6.57
CA LYS A 383 45.12 -16.78 -6.02
C LYS A 383 45.29 -17.83 -7.12
N GLU A 384 44.68 -17.63 -8.28
CA GLU A 384 44.89 -18.48 -9.46
C GLU A 384 46.34 -18.40 -9.97
N LEU A 385 46.97 -17.22 -10.01
CA LEU A 385 48.38 -17.06 -10.39
C LEU A 385 49.38 -17.59 -9.35
N MET A 386 49.00 -17.60 -8.06
CA MET A 386 49.82 -18.23 -7.01
C MET A 386 49.62 -19.74 -6.95
N ALA A 387 48.45 -20.23 -7.36
CA ALA A 387 48.14 -21.65 -7.46
C ALA A 387 48.57 -22.24 -8.81
N SER A 388 48.81 -21.40 -9.84
CA SER A 388 49.46 -21.85 -11.06
C SER A 388 50.88 -22.25 -10.69
N GLU A 389 51.09 -23.56 -10.69
CA GLU A 389 52.34 -24.26 -10.47
C GLU A 389 53.47 -23.60 -11.29
N GLU A 390 54.69 -23.56 -10.77
CA GLU A 390 55.85 -23.00 -11.48
C GLU A 390 55.88 -23.55 -12.91
N LEU A 391 55.82 -22.66 -13.92
CA LEU A 391 55.86 -23.05 -15.34
C LEU A 391 56.84 -24.20 -15.53
N GLY A 392 56.31 -25.36 -15.91
CA GLY A 392 57.12 -26.55 -16.15
C GLY A 392 58.23 -26.20 -17.12
N GLU A 393 59.40 -26.84 -16.99
CA GLU A 393 60.60 -26.49 -17.77
C GLU A 393 60.34 -26.38 -19.29
N LYS A 394 59.36 -27.14 -19.80
CA LYS A 394 58.92 -27.10 -21.20
C LYS A 394 58.35 -25.75 -21.64
N ASP A 395 57.61 -25.04 -20.78
CA ASP A 395 57.05 -23.73 -21.12
C ASP A 395 58.11 -22.63 -21.03
N LYS A 396 59.12 -22.80 -20.16
CA LYS A 396 60.29 -21.91 -20.10
C LYS A 396 61.13 -22.03 -21.38
N ASP A 397 61.26 -23.23 -21.92
CA ASP A 397 61.91 -23.46 -23.21
C ASP A 397 61.10 -22.89 -24.38
N PHE A 398 59.77 -22.96 -24.31
CA PHE A 398 58.91 -22.32 -25.31
C PHE A 398 59.08 -20.79 -25.29
N ILE A 399 59.07 -20.15 -24.12
CA ILE A 399 59.29 -18.70 -23.97
C ILE A 399 60.69 -18.28 -24.46
N ARG A 400 61.73 -19.10 -24.22
CA ARG A 400 63.09 -18.84 -24.74
C ARG A 400 63.22 -19.01 -26.25
N SER A 401 62.37 -19.84 -26.85
CA SER A 401 62.35 -20.05 -28.31
C SER A 401 61.50 -19.03 -29.06
N LEU A 402 60.68 -18.23 -28.36
CA LEU A 402 59.97 -17.12 -28.97
C LEU A 402 60.99 -16.04 -29.40
N PRO A 403 60.98 -15.63 -30.68
CA PRO A 403 61.89 -14.60 -31.17
C PRO A 403 61.63 -13.28 -30.42
N PRO A 404 62.68 -12.48 -30.12
CA PRO A 404 62.51 -11.21 -29.44
C PRO A 404 61.54 -10.34 -30.25
N VAL A 405 60.41 -9.99 -29.63
CA VAL A 405 59.42 -9.09 -30.19
C VAL A 405 60.14 -7.77 -30.45
N GLN A 406 60.45 -7.50 -31.72
CA GLN A 406 61.06 -6.25 -32.11
C GLN A 406 60.06 -5.13 -31.83
N SER A 407 60.26 -4.41 -30.74
CA SER A 407 59.60 -3.15 -30.43
C SER A 407 60.11 -2.07 -31.38
N LYS A 408 59.80 -2.21 -32.67
CA LYS A 408 59.89 -1.15 -33.65
C LYS A 408 58.46 -0.74 -33.98
N ASP A 409 58.26 0.57 -34.09
CA ASP A 409 57.04 1.24 -34.56
C ASP A 409 56.02 1.65 -33.48
N LEU A 410 56.50 2.30 -32.41
CA LEU A 410 55.77 3.38 -31.75
C LEU A 410 56.59 4.67 -31.89
N LYS A 411 56.73 5.14 -33.12
CA LYS A 411 57.09 6.54 -33.40
C LYS A 411 55.81 7.31 -33.60
N ASP A 412 55.63 8.29 -32.74
CA ASP A 412 55.16 9.64 -33.08
C ASP A 412 53.95 9.73 -34.01
N ASP A 413 52.75 9.62 -33.42
CA ASP A 413 51.61 10.42 -33.89
C ASP A 413 51.24 11.40 -32.77
N GLN A 414 51.99 12.51 -32.73
CA GLN A 414 51.44 13.78 -32.26
C GLN A 414 50.55 14.32 -33.39
N ILE A 415 49.26 14.50 -33.11
CA ILE A 415 48.43 15.69 -33.39
C ILE A 415 47.13 15.56 -32.59
#